data_AF-A0AB38X8I5-F1
#
_entry.id   AF-A0AB38X8I5-F1
#
_cell.length_a   1.000
_cell.length_b   1.000
_cell.length_c   1.000
_cell.angle_alpha   90.00
_cell.angle_beta   90.00
_cell.angle_gamma   90.00
#
_symmetry.space_group_name_H-M   'P 1'
#
loop_
_entity.id
_entity.type
_entity.pdbx_description
1 polymer ?
#
loop_
_entity_poly.entity_id
_entity_poly.type
_entity_poly.pdbx_seq_one_letter_code
_entity_poly.pdbx_strand_id
1 'polypeptide(L)' 'MERWWNEFKLCWIDRHAKPVTYKELVALVEEGINYFNQLDCSPARNDLTPAEYWNEAV' A
#
# COMPACT_ATOMS: atom_id res chain seq x y z
N MET A 1 -0.18 -10.25 -6.84
CA MET A 1 -0.41 -8.82 -6.57
C MET A 1 -1.74 -8.57 -5.82
N GLU A 2 -2.87 -9.13 -6.27
CA GLU A 2 -4.20 -8.89 -5.65
C GLU A 2 -4.29 -9.23 -4.16
N ARG A 3 -3.72 -10.36 -3.72
CA ARG A 3 -3.80 -10.77 -2.30
C ARG A 3 -3.08 -9.81 -1.37
N TRP A 4 -1.82 -9.47 -1.66
CA TRP A 4 -1.04 -8.54 -0.84
C TRP A 4 -1.62 -7.13 -0.84
N TRP A 5 -2.15 -6.69 -1.99
CA TRP A 5 -2.80 -5.39 -2.08
C TRP A 5 -4.09 -5.33 -1.25
N ASN A 6 -4.88 -6.40 -1.23
CA ASN A 6 -6.09 -6.47 -0.42
C ASN A 6 -5.78 -6.54 1.08
N GLU A 7 -4.79 -7.34 1.49
CA GLU A 7 -4.33 -7.40 2.88
C GLU A 7 -3.76 -6.04 3.34
N PHE A 8 -2.99 -5.36 2.49
CA PHE A 8 -2.48 -4.01 2.77
C PHE A 8 -3.61 -3.01 3.00
N LYS A 9 -4.61 -2.94 2.12
CA LYS A 9 -5.73 -1.98 2.26
C LYS A 9 -6.47 -2.14 3.59
N LEU A 10 -6.75 -3.38 3.99
CA LEU A 10 -7.42 -3.67 5.26
C LEU A 10 -6.58 -3.17 6.44
N CYS A 11 -5.29 -3.51 6.45
CA CYS A 11 -4.32 -3.07 7.44
C CYS A 11 -4.10 -1.56 7.46
N TRP A 12 -4.14 -0.90 6.30
CA TRP A 12 -3.93 0.54 6.14
C TRP A 12 -5.11 1.32 6.70
N ILE A 13 -6.33 0.95 6.33
CA ILE A 13 -7.54 1.63 6.80
C ILE A 13 -7.74 1.43 8.31
N ASP A 14 -7.45 0.23 8.86
CA ASP A 14 -7.63 -0.06 10.30
C ASP A 14 -6.63 0.72 11.19
N ARG A 15 -5.43 1.02 10.68
CA ARG A 15 -4.40 1.77 11.42
C ARG A 15 -4.62 3.28 11.46
N HIS A 16 -5.51 3.81 10.63
CA HIS A 16 -5.73 5.25 10.53
C HIS A 16 -7.08 5.64 11.12
N ALA A 17 -7.17 6.89 11.58
CA ALA A 17 -8.44 7.46 12.00
C ALA A 17 -9.42 7.43 10.82
N LYS A 18 -10.68 7.08 11.11
CA LYS A 18 -11.73 7.04 10.09
C LYS A 18 -11.89 8.45 9.48
N PRO A 19 -11.73 8.61 8.15
CA PRO A 19 -11.96 9.89 7.48
C PRO A 19 -13.40 10.36 7.68
N VAL A 20 -13.59 11.65 7.95
CA VAL A 20 -14.91 12.27 8.14
C VAL A 20 -15.42 12.84 6.82
N THR A 21 -14.51 13.30 5.97
CA THR A 21 -14.83 13.87 4.67
C THR A 21 -14.31 13.03 3.51
N TYR A 22 -14.92 13.21 2.33
CA TYR A 22 -14.43 12.59 1.10
C TYR A 22 -12.99 13.01 0.78
N LYS A 23 -12.63 14.27 1.03
CA LYS A 23 -11.28 14.78 0.78
C LYS A 23 -10.24 14.08 1.65
N GLU A 24 -10.55 13.86 2.93
CA GLU A 24 -9.68 13.10 3.84
C GLU A 24 -9.56 11.64 3.42
N LEU A 25 -10.65 11.03 2.93
CA LEU A 25 -10.61 9.67 2.41
C LEU A 25 -9.71 9.56 1.18
N VAL A 26 -9.82 10.50 0.23
CA VAL A 26 -8.97 10.53 -0.96
C VAL A 26 -7.50 10.69 -0.57
N ALA A 27 -7.18 11.63 0.31
CA ALA A 27 -5.82 11.83 0.79
C ALA A 27 -5.24 10.58 1.46
N LEU A 28 -6.03 9.90 2.31
CA LEU A 28 -5.62 8.66 2.98
C LEU A 28 -5.34 7.52 1.98
N VAL A 29 -6.11 7.45 0.89
CA VAL A 29 -5.92 6.46 -0.17
C VAL A 29 -4.67 6.78 -0.99
N GLU A 30 -4.46 8.04 -1.37
CA GLU A 30 -3.27 8.48 -2.11
C GLU A 30 -1.98 8.21 -1.32
N GLU A 31 -2.00 8.52 -0.02
CA GLU A 31 -0.88 8.23 0.88
C GLU A 31 -0.62 6.72 0.98
N GLY A 32 -1.66 5.90 1.12
CA GLY A 32 -1.54 4.45 1.16
C GLY A 32 -0.99 3.85 -0.13
N ILE A 33 -1.38 4.37 -1.30
CA ILE A 33 -0.82 3.95 -2.59
C ILE A 33 0.67 4.28 -2.66
N ASN A 34 1.06 5.49 -2.24
CA ASN A 34 2.47 5.89 -2.26
C ASN A 34 3.31 5.03 -1.29
N TYR A 35 2.82 4.84 -0.06
CA TYR A 35 3.47 4.00 0.94
C TYR A 35 3.62 2.56 0.43
N PHE A 36 2.54 1.97 -0.09
CA PHE A 36 2.59 0.61 -0.61
C PHE A 36 3.63 0.46 -1.71
N ASN A 37 3.68 1.40 -2.65
CA ASN A 37 4.57 1.29 -3.80
C ASN A 37 6.04 1.55 -3.48
N GLN A 38 6.34 2.37 -2.46
CA GLN A 38 7.71 2.84 -2.19
C GLN A 38 8.32 2.30 -0.90
N LEU A 39 7.52 1.87 0.07
CA LEU A 39 7.99 1.57 1.43
C LEU A 39 7.55 0.20 1.95
N ASP A 40 6.48 -0.40 1.39
CA ASP A 40 6.02 -1.72 1.81
C ASP A 40 6.90 -2.85 1.23
N CYS A 41 7.98 -3.14 1.94
CA CYS A 41 8.83 -4.31 1.75
C CYS A 41 8.15 -5.53 2.39
N SER A 42 7.74 -6.50 1.57
CA SER A 42 7.13 -7.74 2.05
C SER A 42 8.11 -8.90 1.93
N PRO A 43 8.26 -9.77 2.95
CA PRO A 43 9.03 -11.00 2.84
C PRO A 43 8.51 -11.92 1.72
N ALA A 44 7.22 -11.81 1.40
CA ALA A 44 6.60 -12.53 0.29
C ALA A 44 7.05 -12.02 -1.10
N ARG A 45 7.78 -10.89 -1.14
CA ARG A 45 8.37 -10.25 -2.32
C ARG A 45 9.90 -10.17 -2.22
N ASN A 46 10.54 -11.12 -1.53
CA ASN A 46 11.99 -11.15 -1.29
C ASN A 46 12.49 -9.86 -0.60
N ASP A 47 11.68 -9.27 0.28
CA ASP A 47 11.96 -7.99 0.95
C ASP A 47 12.09 -6.78 0.02
N LEU A 48 11.71 -6.92 -1.26
CA LEU A 48 11.65 -5.83 -2.23
C LEU A 48 10.35 -5.05 -2.10
N THR A 49 10.35 -3.75 -2.45
CA THR A 49 9.15 -2.89 -2.62
C THR A 49 8.37 -3.20 -3.91
N PRO A 50 7.15 -2.63 -4.09
CA PRO A 50 6.40 -2.57 -5.32
C PRO A 50 7.24 -2.59 -6.57
N ALA A 51 7.82 -1.40 -6.69
CA ALA A 51 8.57 -0.89 -7.79
C ALA A 51 9.83 -1.73 -8.04
N GLU A 52 10.54 -2.14 -7.00
CA GLU A 52 11.74 -2.98 -7.13
C GLU A 52 11.39 -4.36 -7.71
N TYR A 53 10.37 -5.04 -7.16
CA TYR A 53 9.94 -6.34 -7.68
C TYR A 53 9.49 -6.28 -9.14
N TRP A 54 8.80 -5.21 -9.55
CA TRP A 54 8.37 -5.03 -10.94
C TRP A 54 9.52 -4.66 -11.89
N ASN A 55 10.55 -3.97 -11.39
CA ASN A 55 11.71 -3.59 -12.20
C ASN A 55 12.69 -4.76 -12.41
N GLU A 56 12.79 -5.69 -11.45
CA GLU A 56 13.56 -6.94 -11.60
C GLU A 56 12.88 -7.97 -12.52
N ALA A 57 11.57 -7.86 -12.73
CA ALA A 57 10.80 -8.77 -13.58
C ALA A 57 10.86 -8.42 -15.09
N VAL A 58 11.71 -7.47 -15.50
CA VAL A 58 11.92 -7.02 -16.91
C VAL A 58 13.14 -7.69 -17.52
#